data_AF-A0A523U643-F1
#
_entry.id   AF-A0A523U643-F1
#
_cell.length_a   1.000
_cell.length_b   1.000
_cell.length_c   1.000
_cell.angle_alpha   90.00
_cell.angle_beta   90.00
_cell.angle_gamma   90.00
#
_symmetry.space_group_name_H-M   'P 1'
#
loop_
_entity.id
_entity.type
_entity.pdbx_description
1 polymer ?
#
loop_
_entity_poly.entity_id
_entity_poly.type
_entity_poly.pdbx_seq_one_letter_code
_entity_poly.pdbx_strand_id
1 'polypeptide(L)'
;MDIVGIKNSSEKTGFGVPKSEHVQCPGKAEGRSLFMAWISDDLLAKTQRVWSRAYGRPVSEEEAVEILINVKRTAEVLMRAKQGGDAK
;
A
#
# COMPACT_ATOMS: atom_id res chain seq x y z
N MET A 1 -32.40 -21.89 47.13
CA MET A 1 -32.58 -22.88 46.06
C MET A 1 -31.84 -22.36 44.86
N ASP A 2 -30.58 -22.77 44.76
CA ASP A 2 -29.70 -22.65 43.62
C ASP A 2 -30.21 -23.50 42.45
N ILE A 3 -30.12 -23.01 41.21
CA ILE A 3 -29.61 -23.80 40.08
C ILE A 3 -28.66 -22.94 39.25
N VAL A 4 -27.52 -23.57 39.02
CA VAL A 4 -26.27 -23.16 38.37
C VAL A 4 -26.44 -22.89 36.87
N GLY A 5 -25.53 -22.08 36.31
CA GLY A 5 -25.66 -21.47 34.99
C GLY A 5 -25.25 -22.30 33.78
N ILE A 6 -25.38 -21.66 32.62
CA ILE A 6 -24.53 -21.83 31.45
C ILE A 6 -24.21 -20.45 30.89
N LYS A 7 -22.92 -20.25 30.63
CA LYS A 7 -22.25 -19.06 30.12
C LYS A 7 -22.04 -19.23 28.61
N ASN A 8 -22.53 -18.29 27.80
CA ASN A 8 -22.02 -17.92 26.46
C ASN A 8 -22.87 -16.73 25.96
N SER A 9 -22.36 -15.69 25.31
CA SER A 9 -21.14 -15.56 24.54
C SER A 9 -20.56 -14.16 24.70
N SER A 10 -19.24 -14.11 24.80
CA SER A 10 -18.45 -12.90 24.67
C SER A 10 -18.64 -12.28 23.28
N GLU A 11 -19.48 -11.26 23.16
CA GLU A 11 -19.35 -10.28 22.06
C GLU A 11 -18.57 -9.06 22.56
N LYS A 12 -17.32 -9.35 22.94
CA LYS A 12 -16.24 -8.37 22.81
C LYS A 12 -15.47 -8.82 21.59
N THR A 13 -15.78 -8.29 20.41
CA THR A 13 -14.79 -8.20 19.33
C THR A 13 -13.75 -7.15 19.72
N GLY A 14 -13.13 -7.35 20.88
CA GLY A 14 -11.88 -6.76 21.26
C GLY A 14 -10.80 -7.52 20.51
N PHE A 15 -10.70 -7.28 19.20
CA PHE A 15 -9.37 -7.19 18.65
C PHE A 15 -8.77 -5.98 19.32
N GLY A 16 -8.07 -6.22 20.44
CA GLY A 16 -7.17 -5.23 20.99
C GLY A 16 -6.31 -4.80 19.81
N VAL A 17 -6.37 -3.50 19.49
CA VAL A 17 -5.39 -2.86 18.62
C VAL A 17 -4.06 -3.48 19.02
N PRO A 18 -3.37 -4.24 18.15
CA PRO A 18 -2.01 -4.57 18.48
C PRO A 18 -1.39 -3.21 18.72
N LYS A 19 -0.88 -2.97 19.94
CA LYS A 19 -0.04 -1.81 20.16
C LYS A 19 1.02 -1.96 19.10
N SER A 20 0.90 -1.15 18.06
CA SER A 20 1.96 -0.90 17.13
C SER A 20 3.01 -0.27 18.02
N GLU A 21 3.81 -1.10 18.68
CA GLU A 21 5.16 -0.73 19.00
C GLU A 21 5.76 -0.49 17.63
N HIS A 22 5.58 0.74 17.18
CA HIS A 22 6.46 1.37 16.26
C HIS A 22 7.81 1.37 16.97
N VAL A 23 8.47 0.21 16.90
CA VAL A 23 9.91 0.14 17.00
C VAL A 23 10.35 0.96 15.82
N GLN A 24 10.56 2.25 16.08
CA GLN A 24 11.43 3.07 15.27
C GLN A 24 12.78 2.38 15.35
N CYS A 25 13.04 1.48 14.40
CA CYS A 25 14.39 1.06 14.10
C CYS A 25 15.11 2.30 13.55
N PRO A 26 16.09 2.86 14.29
CA PRO A 26 16.83 4.00 13.78
C PRO A 26 17.76 3.49 12.70
N GLY A 27 17.50 3.88 11.45
CA GLY A 27 18.48 3.80 10.38
C GLY A 27 18.63 2.44 9.72
N LYS A 28 17.57 1.91 9.11
CA LYS A 28 17.74 0.88 8.07
C LYS A 28 16.94 1.27 6.84
N ALA A 29 17.64 1.81 5.85
CA ALA A 29 17.21 1.74 4.46
C ALA A 29 17.04 0.25 4.15
N GLU A 30 15.83 -0.27 4.39
CA GLU A 30 15.45 -1.61 4.02
C GLU A 30 15.42 -1.60 2.50
N GLY A 31 16.44 -2.21 1.90
CA GLY A 31 16.80 -2.04 0.51
C GLY A 31 15.59 -2.14 -0.39
N ARG A 32 15.38 -1.06 -1.17
CA ARG A 32 14.45 -1.04 -2.31
C ARG A 32 14.45 -2.42 -2.95
N SER A 33 13.34 -3.14 -2.82
CA SER A 33 13.23 -4.51 -3.32
C SER A 33 13.71 -4.54 -4.77
N LEU A 34 14.38 -5.60 -5.23
CA LEU A 34 14.88 -5.67 -6.62
C LEU A 34 13.82 -5.33 -7.68
N PHE A 35 12.53 -5.54 -7.37
CA PHE A 35 11.37 -5.11 -8.17
C PHE A 35 11.24 -3.58 -8.38
N MET A 36 11.85 -2.76 -7.52
CA MET A 36 11.87 -1.30 -7.53
C MET A 36 13.14 -0.73 -8.16
N ALA A 37 14.03 -1.56 -8.73
CA ALA A 37 15.29 -1.08 -9.32
C ALA A 37 15.10 -0.07 -10.47
N TRP A 38 13.91 -0.03 -11.08
CA TRP A 38 13.55 0.94 -12.13
C TRP A 38 13.03 2.28 -11.59
N ILE A 39 12.72 2.37 -10.29
CA ILE A 39 12.21 3.59 -9.64
C ILE A 39 13.41 4.36 -9.08
N SER A 40 13.76 5.46 -9.74
CA SER A 40 14.77 6.39 -9.22
C SER A 40 14.19 7.26 -8.12
N ASP A 41 15.06 7.76 -7.25
CA ASP A 41 14.67 8.65 -6.15
C ASP A 41 14.09 9.98 -6.68
N ASP A 42 14.57 10.48 -7.83
CA ASP A 42 14.00 11.66 -8.52
C ASP A 42 12.58 11.42 -9.02
N LEU A 43 12.33 10.24 -9.62
CA LEU A 43 10.99 9.86 -10.08
C LEU A 43 10.01 9.76 -8.92
N LEU A 44 10.46 9.18 -7.80
CA LEU A 44 9.68 9.07 -6.58
C LEU A 44 9.34 10.45 -5.99
N ALA A 45 10.34 11.32 -5.82
CA ALA A 45 10.14 12.68 -5.31
C ALA A 45 9.21 13.51 -6.20
N LYS A 46 9.36 13.38 -7.52
CA LYS A 46 8.46 14.03 -8.48
C LYS A 46 7.04 13.51 -8.37
N THR A 47 6.87 12.20 -8.20
CA THR A 47 5.56 11.55 -8.01
C THR A 47 4.89 12.07 -6.74
N GLN A 48 5.59 12.04 -5.61
CA GLN A 48 5.08 12.61 -4.35
C GLN A 48 4.63 14.05 -4.53
N ARG A 49 5.44 14.91 -5.17
CA ARG A 49 5.10 16.32 -5.38
C ARG A 49 3.82 16.50 -6.21
N VAL A 50 3.70 15.79 -7.33
CA VAL A 50 2.56 15.92 -8.24
C VAL A 50 1.28 15.41 -7.57
N TRP A 51 1.34 14.24 -6.96
CA TRP A 51 0.17 13.60 -6.37
C TRP A 51 -0.23 14.22 -5.04
N SER A 52 0.72 14.75 -4.26
CA SER A 52 0.37 15.52 -3.06
C SER A 52 -0.42 16.78 -3.41
N ARG A 53 -0.03 17.46 -4.49
CA ARG A 53 -0.77 18.61 -5.00
C ARG A 53 -2.15 18.21 -5.52
N ALA A 54 -2.24 17.10 -6.25
CA ALA A 54 -3.51 16.63 -6.82
C ALA A 54 -4.51 16.19 -5.74
N TYR A 55 -4.04 15.51 -4.70
CA TYR A 55 -4.87 15.02 -3.61
C TYR A 55 -5.11 16.04 -2.50
N GLY A 56 -4.36 17.15 -2.48
CA GLY A 56 -4.46 18.17 -1.43
C GLY A 56 -3.94 17.69 -0.06
N ARG A 57 -3.18 16.59 -0.02
CA ARG A 57 -2.56 16.03 1.19
C ARG A 57 -1.15 15.51 0.87
N PRO A 58 -0.23 15.42 1.83
CA PRO A 58 1.03 14.76 1.61
C PRO A 58 0.83 13.29 1.21
N VAL A 59 1.60 12.85 0.21
CA VAL A 59 1.69 11.47 -0.28
C VAL A 59 3.00 10.88 0.23
N SER A 60 2.92 9.73 0.89
CA SER A 60 4.10 9.04 1.42
C SER A 60 4.96 8.40 0.32
N GLU A 61 6.13 7.90 0.69
CA GLU A 61 7.00 7.18 -0.24
C GLU A 61 6.35 5.88 -0.72
N GLU A 62 5.74 5.13 0.19
CA GLU A 62 5.05 3.88 -0.09
C GLU A 62 3.89 4.11 -1.07
N GLU A 63 3.09 5.16 -0.81
CA GLU A 63 1.99 5.56 -1.69
C GLU A 63 2.50 5.95 -3.08
N ALA A 64 3.61 6.68 -3.17
CA ALA A 64 4.20 7.05 -4.46
C ALA A 64 4.73 5.84 -5.23
N VAL A 65 5.31 4.85 -4.54
CA VAL A 65 5.72 3.57 -5.15
C VAL A 65 4.49 2.82 -5.70
N GLU A 66 3.41 2.72 -4.93
CA GLU A 66 2.17 2.07 -5.38
C GLU A 66 1.57 2.74 -6.61
N ILE A 67 1.55 4.08 -6.62
CA ILE A 67 1.09 4.87 -7.77
C ILE A 67 1.92 4.53 -9.01
N LEU A 68 3.25 4.49 -8.90
CA LEU A 68 4.14 4.17 -10.03
C LEU A 68 3.93 2.74 -10.55
N ILE A 69 3.74 1.77 -9.65
CA ILE A 69 3.43 0.38 -10.02
C ILE A 69 2.10 0.31 -10.77
N ASN A 70 1.07 1.01 -10.29
CA ASN A 70 -0.24 1.02 -10.93
C ASN A 70 -0.17 1.67 -12.31
N VAL A 71 0.54 2.79 -12.46
CA VAL A 71 0.75 3.46 -13.76
C VAL A 71 1.44 2.51 -14.75
N LYS A 72 2.49 1.79 -14.31
CA LYS A 72 3.17 0.81 -15.16
C LYS A 72 2.21 -0.29 -15.64
N ARG A 73 1.45 -0.89 -14.73
CA ARG A 73 0.46 -1.94 -15.05
C ARG A 73 -0.61 -1.43 -16.01
N THR A 74 -1.12 -0.23 -15.78
CA THR A 74 -2.09 0.39 -16.69
C THR A 74 -1.51 0.57 -18.09
N ALA A 75 -0.28 1.06 -18.21
CA ALA A 75 0.40 1.20 -19.50
C ALA A 75 0.57 -0.16 -20.21
N GLU A 76 0.98 -1.21 -19.48
CA GLU A 76 1.10 -2.56 -20.02
C GLU A 76 -0.24 -3.11 -20.54
N VAL A 77 -1.32 -2.91 -19.79
CA VAL A 77 -2.68 -3.32 -20.22
C VAL A 77 -3.11 -2.58 -21.48
N LEU A 78 -2.89 -1.27 -21.54
CA LEU A 78 -3.23 -0.46 -22.73
C LEU A 78 -2.41 -0.89 -23.96
N MET A 79 -1.13 -1.20 -23.78
CA MET A 79 -0.28 -1.70 -24.87
C MET A 79 -0.73 -3.07 -25.39
N ARG A 80 -1.16 -3.98 -24.50
CA ARG A 80 -1.71 -5.28 -24.88
C ARG A 80 -3.04 -5.14 -25.60
N ALA A 81 -3.91 -4.24 -25.14
CA ALA A 81 -5.19 -3.96 -25.79
C ALA A 81 -5.02 -3.45 -27.22
N LYS A 82 -4.01 -2.60 -27.47
CA LYS A 82 -3.65 -2.17 -28.83
C LYS A 82 -3.24 -3.35 -29.72
N GLN A 83 -2.32 -4.19 -29.26
CA GLN A 83 -1.81 -5.33 -30.05
C GLN A 83 -2.87 -6.41 -30.32
N GLY A 84 -3.84 -6.60 -29.42
CA GLY A 84 -4.97 -7.51 -29.64
C GLY A 84 -6.08 -6.94 -30.53
N GLY A 85 -6.07 -5.63 -30.82
CA GLY A 85 -7.02 -4.96 -31.70
C GLY A 85 -6.68 -5.06 -33.20
N ASP A 86 -5.43 -5.38 -33.53
CA ASP A 86 -4.93 -5.58 -34.90
C ASP A 86 -5.12 -7.03 -35.40
N ALA A 87 -5.59 -7.94 -34.54
CA ALA A 87 -5.93 -9.31 -34.88
C ALA A 87 -7.46 -9.45 -35.05
N LYS A 88 -8.01 -8.83 -36.10
CA LYS A 88 -9.36 -9.15 -36.57
C LYS A 88 -9.48 -9.03 -38.08
#